data_AF-G9AY67-F1
#
_entry.id   AF-G9AY67-F1
#
_cell.length_a   1.000
_cell.length_b   1.000
_cell.length_c   1.000
_cell.angle_alpha   90.00
_cell.angle_beta   90.00
_cell.angle_gamma   90.00
#
_symmetry.space_group_name_H-M   'P 1'
#
loop_
_entity.id
_entity.type
_entity.pdbx_description
1 polymer ?
#
loop_
_entity_poly.entity_id
_entity_poly.type
_entity_poly.pdbx_seq_one_letter_code
_entity_poly.pdbx_strand_id
1 'polypeptide(L)'
;YRYADWLLTVPLLLVEVIAVLALAKEVSRSLITRLVPASAAMIALGYPGEISSDQNTQVMYGVLLTLPFIYIPYVLFVELGKSLERQPAGVAETVGRLRLLLIATWGVYPI
;
A
#
# COMPACT_ATOMS: atom_id res chain seq x y z
N TYR A 1 8.83 12.17 14.26
CA TYR A 1 7.64 11.61 14.92
C TYR A 1 6.65 11.00 13.92
N ARG A 2 6.20 11.71 12.88
CA ARG A 2 5.25 11.19 11.85
C ARG A 2 5.70 9.92 11.11
N TYR A 3 6.90 9.90 10.53
CA TYR A 3 7.40 8.74 9.76
C TYR A 3 7.61 7.48 10.63
N ALA A 4 7.94 7.65 11.91
CA ALA A 4 8.09 6.52 12.84
C ALA A 4 6.73 5.87 13.14
N ASP A 5 5.68 6.68 13.30
CA ASP A 5 4.31 6.19 13.41
C ASP A 5 3.87 5.46 12.13
N TRP A 6 4.08 6.09 10.96
CA TRP A 6 3.71 5.50 9.67
C TRP A 6 4.41 4.18 9.37
N LEU A 7 5.65 4.01 9.81
CA LEU A 7 6.37 2.75 9.62
C LEU A 7 5.66 1.57 10.30
N LEU A 8 4.87 1.83 11.35
CA LEU A 8 4.09 0.82 12.07
C LEU A 8 2.63 0.79 11.59
N THR A 9 1.99 1.94 11.47
CA THR A 9 0.55 2.03 11.19
C THR A 9 0.22 1.69 9.74
N VAL A 10 1.03 2.10 8.76
CA VAL A 10 0.76 1.86 7.33
C VAL A 10 0.81 0.37 6.98
N PRO A 11 1.83 -0.42 7.39
CA PRO A 11 1.80 -1.86 7.15
C PRO A 11 0.69 -2.56 7.94
N LEU A 12 0.39 -2.12 9.16
CA LEU A 12 -0.70 -2.69 9.97
C LEU A 12 -2.06 -2.47 9.31
N LEU A 13 -2.33 -1.28 8.78
CA LEU A 13 -3.56 -0.98 8.03
C LEU A 13 -3.75 -1.91 6.83
N LEU A 14 -2.67 -2.24 6.11
CA LEU A 14 -2.74 -3.19 5.00
C LEU A 14 -3.06 -4.61 5.48
N VAL A 15 -2.48 -5.04 6.61
CA VAL A 15 -2.82 -6.32 7.23
C VAL A 15 -4.28 -6.34 7.67
N GLU A 16 -4.74 -5.29 8.33
CA GLU A 16 -6.13 -5.15 8.82
C GLU A 16 -7.13 -5.21 7.67
N VAL A 17 -6.88 -4.42 6.62
CA VAL A 17 -7.68 -4.46 5.38
C VAL A 17 -7.74 -5.88 4.83
N ILE A 18 -6.61 -6.56 4.66
CA ILE A 18 -6.61 -7.92 4.09
C ILE A 18 -7.35 -8.91 5.00
N ALA A 19 -7.21 -8.75 6.32
CA ALA A 19 -7.89 -9.60 7.30
C ALA A 19 -9.41 -9.49 7.22
N VAL A 20 -9.97 -8.30 6.93
CA VAL A 20 -11.42 -8.10 6.82
C VAL A 20 -12.02 -8.55 5.48
N LEU A 21 -11.20 -8.76 4.43
CA LEU A 21 -11.69 -9.10 3.09
C LEU A 21 -12.08 -10.58 2.91
N ALA A 22 -11.99 -11.41 3.96
CA ALA A 22 -12.38 -12.83 3.95
C ALA A 22 -11.82 -13.63 2.75
N LEU A 23 -10.59 -13.31 2.33
CA LEU A 23 -9.94 -13.95 1.19
C LEU A 23 -9.45 -15.36 1.54
N ALA A 24 -9.25 -16.20 0.52
CA ALA A 24 -8.57 -17.48 0.68
C ALA A 24 -7.17 -17.27 1.31
N LYS A 25 -6.77 -18.17 2.20
CA LYS A 25 -5.55 -18.05 3.02
C LYS A 25 -4.30 -17.77 2.18
N GLU A 26 -4.18 -18.44 1.04
CA GLU A 26 -3.06 -18.31 0.11
C GLU A 26 -3.02 -16.93 -0.54
N VAL A 27 -4.20 -16.36 -0.87
CA VAL A 27 -4.33 -15.02 -1.43
C VAL A 27 -3.98 -13.98 -0.37
N SER A 28 -4.54 -14.08 0.84
CA SER A 28 -4.21 -13.19 1.96
C SER A 28 -2.71 -13.21 2.26
N ARG A 29 -2.10 -14.40 2.33
CA ARG A 29 -0.66 -14.54 2.56
C ARG A 29 0.15 -13.87 1.45
N SER A 30 -0.18 -14.12 0.19
CA SER A 30 0.49 -13.49 -0.96
C SER A 30 0.42 -11.97 -0.89
N LEU A 31 -0.77 -11.40 -0.65
CA LEU A 31 -0.96 -9.96 -0.53
C LEU A 31 -0.17 -9.37 0.63
N ILE A 32 -0.25 -9.96 1.84
CA ILE A 32 0.52 -9.49 3.01
C ILE A 32 2.02 -9.51 2.71
N THR A 33 2.55 -10.59 2.14
CA THR A 33 4.00 -10.70 1.83
C THR A 33 4.49 -9.74 0.76
N ARG A 34 3.60 -9.18 -0.06
CA ARG A 34 3.95 -8.16 -1.08
C ARG A 34 3.75 -6.75 -0.56
N LEU A 35 2.63 -6.50 0.11
CA LEU A 35 2.17 -5.17 0.48
C LEU A 35 2.84 -4.63 1.75
N VAL A 36 3.03 -5.48 2.78
CA VAL A 36 3.65 -5.06 4.04
C VAL A 36 5.11 -4.65 3.86
N PRO A 37 5.97 -5.42 3.15
CA PRO A 37 7.34 -4.96 2.90
C PRO A 37 7.39 -3.75 1.97
N ALA A 38 6.49 -3.67 0.98
CA ALA A 38 6.43 -2.52 0.08
C ALA A 38 6.07 -1.23 0.82
N SER A 39 5.10 -1.26 1.72
CA SER A 39 4.74 -0.08 2.52
C SER A 39 5.81 0.30 3.52
N ALA A 40 6.44 -0.67 4.19
CA ALA A 40 7.57 -0.39 5.07
C ALA A 40 8.75 0.24 4.31
N ALA A 41 9.06 -0.28 3.12
CA ALA A 41 10.11 0.27 2.24
C ALA A 41 9.75 1.68 1.75
N MET A 42 8.50 1.94 1.40
CA MET A 42 8.02 3.26 0.99
C MET A 42 8.26 4.31 2.07
N ILE A 43 7.89 4.01 3.32
CA ILE A 43 8.09 4.94 4.44
C ILE A 43 9.59 5.09 4.76
N ALA A 44 10.35 4.00 4.77
CA ALA A 44 11.79 4.03 5.03
C ALA A 44 12.57 4.83 3.98
N LEU A 45 12.19 4.75 2.70
CA LEU A 45 12.79 5.51 1.61
C LEU A 45 12.37 6.98 1.61
N GLY A 46 11.16 7.30 2.06
CA GLY A 46 10.72 8.70 2.15
C GLY A 46 11.42 9.49 3.26
N TYR A 47 11.80 8.83 4.36
CA TYR A 47 12.33 9.52 5.54
C TYR A 47 13.62 10.32 5.29
N PRO A 48 14.65 9.80 4.59
CA PRO A 48 15.85 10.59 4.28
C PRO A 48 15.57 11.81 3.39
N GLY A 49 14.62 11.69 2.46
CA GLY A 49 14.18 12.82 1.64
C GLY A 49 13.52 13.91 2.48
N GLU A 50 12.61 13.53 3.38
CA GLU A 50 11.88 14.46 4.27
C GLU A 50 12.81 15.31 5.14
N ILE A 51 13.85 14.71 5.72
CA ILE A 51 14.74 15.40 6.66
C ILE A 51 15.89 16.15 5.99
N SER A 52 16.06 15.98 4.68
CA SER A 52 17.15 16.61 3.93
C SER A 52 16.86 18.08 3.66
N SER A 53 17.88 18.93 3.78
CA SER A 53 17.87 20.31 3.27
C SER A 53 18.46 20.44 1.87
N ASP A 54 19.03 19.37 1.32
CA ASP A 54 19.58 19.31 -0.03
C ASP A 54 18.51 18.86 -1.04
N GLN A 55 18.31 19.69 -2.07
CA GLN A 55 17.29 19.47 -3.10
C GLN A 55 17.52 18.19 -3.91
N ASN A 56 18.78 17.85 -4.22
CA ASN A 56 19.10 16.65 -4.99
C ASN A 56 18.74 15.38 -4.21
N THR A 57 19.04 15.38 -2.91
CA THR A 57 18.69 14.29 -1.99
C THR A 57 17.17 14.16 -1.85
N GLN A 58 16.44 15.27 -1.70
CA GLN A 58 14.97 15.26 -1.67
C GLN A 58 14.37 14.63 -2.95
N VAL A 59 14.86 15.03 -4.13
CA VAL A 59 14.38 14.50 -5.41
C VAL A 59 14.73 13.03 -5.57
N MET A 60 15.96 12.63 -5.24
CA MET A 60 16.40 11.23 -5.34
C MET A 60 15.52 10.31 -4.49
N TYR A 61 15.31 10.66 -3.21
CA TYR A 61 14.46 9.86 -2.33
C TYR A 61 12.97 9.95 -2.70
N GLY A 62 12.52 11.08 -3.25
CA GLY A 62 11.18 11.21 -3.85
C GLY A 62 10.95 10.25 -5.03
N VAL A 63 11.94 10.05 -5.89
CA VAL A 63 11.85 9.05 -6.98
C VAL A 63 11.88 7.63 -6.41
N LEU A 64 12.76 7.36 -5.44
CA LEU A 64 12.89 6.04 -4.83
C LEU A 64 11.62 5.59 -4.10
N LEU A 65 10.97 6.48 -3.34
CA LEU A 65 9.71 6.17 -2.63
C LEU A 65 8.52 6.00 -3.59
N THR A 66 8.58 6.62 -4.77
CA THR A 66 7.51 6.52 -5.77
C THR A 66 7.38 5.09 -6.33
N LEU A 67 8.47 4.34 -6.40
CA LEU A 67 8.47 2.95 -6.88
C LEU A 67 7.58 2.01 -6.04
N PRO A 68 7.80 1.86 -4.72
CA PRO A 68 6.90 1.07 -3.89
C PRO A 68 5.51 1.70 -3.78
N PHE A 69 5.39 3.04 -3.83
CA PHE A 69 4.09 3.71 -3.84
C PHE A 69 3.22 3.30 -5.03
N ILE A 70 3.78 3.18 -6.24
CA ILE A 70 3.05 2.72 -7.45
C ILE A 70 2.84 1.19 -7.43
N TYR A 71 3.76 0.44 -6.83
CA TYR A 71 3.66 -1.01 -6.72
C TYR A 71 2.46 -1.47 -5.87
N ILE A 72 2.17 -0.77 -4.77
CA ILE A 72 1.03 -1.07 -3.89
C ILE A 72 -0.32 -1.08 -4.63
N PRO A 73 -0.76 0.00 -5.33
CA PRO A 73 -2.00 0.02 -6.08
C PRO A 73 -1.98 -0.99 -7.24
N TYR A 74 -0.83 -1.24 -7.87
CA TYR A 74 -0.71 -2.31 -8.86
C TYR A 74 -1.09 -3.67 -8.26
N VAL A 75 -0.53 -4.05 -7.11
CA VAL A 75 -0.87 -5.32 -6.44
C VAL A 75 -2.36 -5.35 -6.02
N LEU A 76 -2.90 -4.26 -5.50
CA LEU A 76 -4.30 -4.17 -5.08
C LEU A 76 -5.29 -4.26 -6.26
N PHE A 77 -4.98 -3.69 -7.41
CA PHE A 77 -5.91 -3.68 -8.55
C PHE A 77 -5.74 -4.90 -9.45
N VAL A 78 -4.51 -5.27 -9.75
CA VAL A 78 -4.20 -6.35 -10.69
C VAL A 78 -4.23 -7.71 -10.00
N GLU A 79 -3.45 -7.90 -8.93
CA GLU A 79 -3.26 -9.22 -8.32
C GLU A 79 -4.47 -9.64 -7.48
N LEU A 80 -4.98 -8.73 -6.64
CA LEU A 80 -6.23 -8.98 -5.91
C LEU A 80 -7.43 -9.03 -6.89
N GLY A 81 -7.43 -8.23 -7.96
CA GLY A 81 -8.47 -8.25 -8.99
C GLY A 81 -8.70 -9.66 -9.58
N LYS A 82 -7.63 -10.37 -9.93
CA LYS A 82 -7.68 -11.77 -10.40
C LYS A 82 -8.34 -12.73 -9.41
N SER A 83 -8.26 -12.43 -8.10
CA SER A 83 -8.83 -13.27 -7.05
C SER A 83 -10.31 -13.00 -6.80
N LEU A 84 -10.82 -11.83 -7.22
CA LEU A 84 -12.22 -11.43 -7.01
C LEU A 84 -13.20 -12.08 -7.98
N GLU A 85 -12.74 -12.53 -9.13
CA GLU A 85 -13.58 -13.25 -10.11
C GLU A 85 -14.22 -14.53 -9.55
N ARG A 86 -13.64 -15.08 -8.48
CA ARG A 86 -14.08 -16.33 -7.82
C ARG A 86 -14.91 -16.08 -6.57
N GLN A 87 -15.15 -14.82 -6.21
CA GLN A 87 -15.85 -14.45 -4.98
C GLN A 87 -17.34 -14.17 -5.24
N PRO A 88 -18.21 -14.31 -4.21
CA PRO A 88 -19.61 -13.89 -4.32
C PRO A 88 -19.73 -12.41 -4.71
N ALA A 89 -20.76 -12.06 -5.48
CA ALA A 89 -20.95 -10.72 -6.02
C ALA A 89 -20.88 -9.60 -4.96
N GLY A 90 -21.49 -9.80 -3.78
CA GLY A 90 -21.45 -8.82 -2.69
C GLY A 90 -20.07 -8.62 -2.07
N VAL A 91 -19.24 -9.65 -2.03
CA VAL A 91 -17.85 -9.56 -1.55
C VAL A 91 -17.00 -8.83 -2.58
N ALA A 92 -17.13 -9.19 -3.86
CA ALA A 92 -16.40 -8.56 -4.95
C ALA A 92 -16.69 -7.05 -5.07
N GLU A 93 -17.96 -6.66 -4.92
CA GLU A 93 -18.36 -5.24 -4.92
C GLU A 93 -17.75 -4.47 -3.74
N THR A 94 -17.84 -5.04 -2.53
CA THR A 94 -17.31 -4.41 -1.32
C THR A 94 -15.79 -4.22 -1.42
N VAL A 95 -15.06 -5.25 -1.85
CA VAL A 95 -13.61 -5.16 -2.07
C VAL A 95 -13.30 -4.14 -3.18
N GLY A 96 -14.12 -4.07 -4.23
CA GLY A 96 -14.01 -3.06 -5.28
C GLY A 96 -14.03 -1.62 -4.74
N ARG A 97 -15.03 -1.29 -3.91
CA ARG A 97 -15.15 0.04 -3.28
C ARG A 97 -14.00 0.33 -2.34
N LEU A 98 -13.56 -0.67 -1.57
CA LEU A 98 -12.45 -0.51 -0.62
C LEU A 98 -11.12 -0.22 -1.34
N ARG A 99 -10.86 -0.87 -2.48
CA ARG A 99 -9.68 -0.57 -3.32
C ARG A 99 -9.67 0.87 -3.83
N LEU A 100 -10.82 1.39 -4.25
CA LEU A 100 -10.97 2.78 -4.69
C LEU A 100 -10.74 3.76 -3.53
N LEU A 101 -11.32 3.49 -2.36
CA LEU A 101 -11.12 4.29 -1.16
C LEU A 101 -9.65 4.35 -0.74
N LEU A 102 -8.93 3.24 -0.79
CA LEU A 102 -7.50 3.20 -0.47
C LEU A 102 -6.69 4.11 -1.40
N ILE A 103 -6.91 4.03 -2.72
CA ILE A 103 -6.20 4.93 -3.65
C ILE A 103 -6.60 6.39 -3.44
N ALA A 104 -7.89 6.67 -3.26
CA ALA A 104 -8.37 8.04 -3.07
C ALA A 104 -7.79 8.69 -1.80
N THR A 105 -7.65 7.92 -0.73
CA THR A 105 -7.10 8.40 0.54
C THR A 105 -5.57 8.45 0.54
N TRP A 106 -4.90 7.50 -0.11
CA TRP A 106 -3.43 7.44 -0.11
C TRP A 106 -2.78 8.27 -1.21
N GLY A 107 -3.51 8.55 -2.30
CA GLY A 107 -3.07 9.36 -3.43
C GLY A 107 -2.67 10.79 -3.08
N VAL A 108 -3.08 11.27 -1.91
CA VAL A 108 -2.79 12.63 -1.42
C VAL A 108 -1.41 12.73 -0.76
N TYR A 109 -0.83 11.62 -0.29
CA TYR A 109 0.44 11.66 0.47
C TYR A 109 1.68 12.07 -0.33
N PRO A 110 1.85 11.69 -1.61
CA PRO A 110 3.01 12.11 -2.40
C PRO A 110 2.89 13.50 -3.02
N ILE A 111 1.74 14.18 -2.86
CA ILE A 111 1.45 15.52 -3.38
C ILE A 111 1.83 16.55 -2.32
#